data_AF-A0A7X7ZLE0-F1
#
_entry.id   AF-A0A7X7ZLE0-F1
#
_cell.length_a   1.000
_cell.length_b   1.000
_cell.length_c   1.000
_cell.angle_alpha   90.00
_cell.angle_beta   90.00
_cell.angle_gamma   90.00
#
_symmetry.space_group_name_H-M   'P 1'
#
loop_
_entity.id
_entity.type
_entity.pdbx_description
1 polymer ?
#
loop_
_entity_poly.entity_id
_entity_poly.type
_entity_poly.pdbx_seq_one_letter_code
_entity_poly.pdbx_strand_id
1 'polypeptide(L)' 'MTFADHLRTHQDATVRTAAQWCRAGPIDLADALRELDAVGAPGVASTAVREAWREFEQTKEME' A
#
# COMPACT_ATOMS: atom_id res chain seq x y z
N MET A 1 -8.26 -1.79 -11.51
CA MET A 1 -7.98 -1.00 -10.29
C MET A 1 -6.47 -1.04 -10.01
N THR A 2 -5.81 0.09 -9.68
CA THR A 2 -4.37 0.09 -9.35
C THR A 2 -4.14 -0.20 -7.86
N PHE A 3 -2.93 -0.60 -7.47
CA PHE A 3 -2.60 -0.82 -6.07
C PHE A 3 -2.69 0.47 -5.25
N ALA A 4 -2.26 1.60 -5.83
CA ALA A 4 -2.40 2.92 -5.21
C ALA A 4 -3.86 3.28 -4.93
N ASP A 5 -4.79 2.94 -5.84
CA ASP A 5 -6.23 3.14 -5.59
C ASP A 5 -6.74 2.22 -4.48
N HIS A 6 -6.29 0.97 -4.47
CA HIS A 6 -6.65 -0.01 -3.43
C HIS A 6 -6.22 0.45 -2.03
N LEU A 7 -5.00 0.96 -1.88
CA LEU A 7 -4.51 1.51 -0.62
C LEU A 7 -5.34 2.71 -0.13
N ARG A 8 -5.77 3.61 -1.05
CA ARG A 8 -6.57 4.80 -0.71
C ARG A 8 -7.99 4.46 -0.25
N THR A 9 -8.58 3.42 -0.82
CA THR A 9 -9.93 2.96 -0.47
C THR A 9 -9.95 1.86 0.60
N HIS A 10 -8.79 1.49 1.15
CA HIS A 10 -8.67 0.42 2.14
C HIS A 10 -9.43 0.74 3.43
N GLN A 11 -10.05 -0.27 4.03
CA GLN A 11 -10.84 -0.09 5.27
C GLN A 11 -9.95 0.20 6.49
N ASP A 12 -8.74 -0.37 6.52
CA ASP A 12 -7.75 -0.12 7.56
C ASP A 12 -7.17 1.32 7.49
N ALA A 13 -7.23 2.04 8.61
CA ALA A 13 -6.73 3.41 8.73
C ALA A 13 -5.19 3.50 8.65
N THR A 14 -4.47 2.48 9.10
CA THR A 14 -3.01 2.37 9.02
C THR A 14 -2.58 2.26 7.56
N VAL A 15 -3.30 1.47 6.76
CA VAL A 15 -3.06 1.34 5.31
C VAL A 15 -3.33 2.66 4.60
N ARG A 16 -4.43 3.34 4.91
CA ARG A 16 -4.71 4.68 4.34
C ARG A 16 -3.66 5.72 4.74
N THR A 17 -3.17 5.67 5.97
CA THR A 17 -2.10 6.56 6.45
C THR A 17 -0.79 6.26 5.73
N ALA A 18 -0.46 4.98 5.56
CA ALA A 18 0.70 4.57 4.75
C ALA A 18 0.59 5.07 3.30
N ALA A 19 -0.62 5.02 2.72
CA ALA A 19 -0.90 5.53 1.38
C ALA A 19 -0.68 7.05 1.22
N GLN A 20 -0.72 7.83 2.31
CA GLN A 20 -0.46 9.29 2.27
C GLN A 20 1.03 9.60 2.06
N TRP A 21 1.92 8.70 2.46
CA TRP A 21 3.36 8.84 2.27
C TRP A 21 3.81 8.36 0.89
N CYS A 22 3.01 7.52 0.25
CA CYS A 22 3.23 7.14 -1.13
C CYS A 22 2.83 8.27 -2.08
N ARG A 23 3.65 8.54 -3.11
CA ARG A 23 3.30 9.49 -4.17
C ARG A 23 2.11 8.99 -4.97
N ALA A 24 1.61 9.83 -5.88
CA ALA A 24 0.35 9.63 -6.60
C ALA A 24 0.19 8.29 -7.35
N GLY A 25 1.24 7.47 -7.50
CA GLY A 25 1.10 6.11 -8.01
C GLY A 25 2.35 5.26 -7.84
N PRO A 26 2.57 4.61 -6.69
CA PRO A 26 3.35 3.37 -6.67
C PRO A 26 2.62 2.35 -7.57
N ILE A 27 3.35 1.81 -8.54
CA ILE A 27 2.82 0.86 -9.53
C ILE A 27 2.85 -0.56 -8.96
N ASP A 28 3.74 -0.80 -7.99
CA ASP A 28 3.94 -2.08 -7.31
C ASP A 28 4.28 -1.92 -5.81
N LEU A 29 4.36 -3.05 -5.10
CA LEU A 29 4.70 -3.12 -3.69
C LEU A 29 6.13 -2.60 -3.38
N ALA A 30 7.09 -2.83 -4.28
CA ALA A 30 8.48 -2.47 -4.04
C ALA A 30 8.67 -0.94 -4.02
N ASP A 31 8.01 -0.24 -4.94
CA ASP A 31 7.97 1.22 -4.96
C ASP A 31 7.28 1.77 -3.71
N ALA A 32 6.14 1.20 -3.31
CA ALA A 32 5.45 1.62 -2.09
C ALA A 32 6.33 1.47 -0.83
N LEU A 33 7.03 0.34 -0.69
CA LEU A 33 7.93 0.11 0.44
C LEU A 33 9.16 1.04 0.41
N ARG A 34 9.69 1.34 -0.78
CA ARG A 34 10.82 2.28 -0.93
C ARG A 34 10.43 3.70 -0.52
N GLU A 35 9.22 4.14 -0.87
CA GLU A 35 8.73 5.47 -0.49
C GLU A 35 8.51 5.57 1.02
N LEU A 36 7.97 4.52 1.65
CA LEU A 36 7.85 4.45 3.11
C LEU A 36 9.21 4.52 3.82
N ASP A 37 10.21 3.81 3.32
CA ASP A 37 11.58 3.85 3.85
C ASP A 37 12.22 5.25 3.69
N ALA A 38 12.05 5.87 2.51
CA ALA A 38 12.59 7.19 2.21
C ALA A 38 12.06 8.30 3.13
N VAL A 39 10.83 8.18 3.63
CA VAL A 39 10.24 9.15 4.58
C VAL A 39 10.43 8.75 6.05
N GLY A 40 11.06 7.60 6.31
CA GLY A 40 11.22 7.07 7.68
C GLY A 40 9.88 6.67 8.32
N ALA A 41 8.96 6.12 7.53
CA ALA A 41 7.65 5.71 8.03
C ALA A 41 7.79 4.64 9.12
N PRO A 42 6.88 4.59 10.12
CA PRO A 42 6.89 3.55 11.15
C PRO A 42 6.83 2.15 10.53
N GLY A 43 7.54 1.18 11.12
CA GLY A 43 7.58 -0.19 10.60
C GLY A 43 6.22 -0.87 10.44
N VAL A 44 5.22 -0.45 11.22
CA VAL A 44 3.82 -0.89 11.10
C VAL A 44 3.18 -0.49 9.75
N ALA A 45 3.62 0.61 9.14
CA ALA A 45 3.15 1.04 7.83
C ALA A 45 3.61 0.08 6.72
N SER A 46 4.87 -0.37 6.79
CA SER A 46 5.42 -1.35 5.86
C SER A 46 4.72 -2.70 5.96
N THR A 47 4.38 -3.14 7.18
CA THR A 47 3.57 -4.37 7.38
C THR A 47 2.19 -4.21 6.77
N ALA A 48 1.49 -3.11 7.08
CA ALA A 48 0.15 -2.84 6.58
C ALA A 48 0.09 -2.80 5.04
N VAL A 49 1.09 -2.18 4.39
CA VAL A 49 1.17 -2.13 2.91
C VAL A 49 1.41 -3.51 2.30
N ARG A 50 2.19 -4.39 2.95
CA ARG A 50 2.39 -5.78 2.49
C ARG A 50 1.11 -6.60 2.60
N GLU A 51 0.35 -6.44 3.68
CA GLU A 51 -0.93 -7.12 3.87
C GLU A 51 -1.95 -6.66 2.82
N ALA A 52 -2.08 -5.34 2.62
CA ALA A 52 -2.94 -4.78 1.59
C ALA A 52 -2.55 -5.23 0.17
N TRP A 53 -1.25 -5.40 -0.13
CA TRP A 53 -0.81 -5.97 -1.41
C TRP A 53 -1.27 -7.41 -1.59
N ARG A 54 -1.17 -8.22 -0.54
CA ARG A 54 -1.61 -9.62 -0.56
C ARG A 54 -3.12 -9.74 -0.78
N GLU A 55 -3.91 -8.84 -0.20
CA GLU A 55 -5.37 -8.77 -0.44
C GLU A 55 -5.67 -8.34 -1.88
N PHE A 56 -4.94 -7.34 -2.39
CA PHE A 56 -5.07 -6.87 -3.75
C PHE A 56 -4.75 -7.96 -4.80
N GLU A 57 -3.69 -8.74 -4.59
CA GLU A 57 -3.36 -9.88 -5.47
C GLU A 57 -4.44 -10.96 -5.46
N GLN A 58 -4.94 -11.33 -4.28
CA GLN A 58 -6.04 -12.29 -4.16
C GLN A 58 -7.32 -11.79 -4.84
N THR A 59 -7.61 -10.49 -4.78
CA THR A 59 -8.78 -9.90 -5.44
C THR A 59 -8.66 -9.98 -6.97
N LYS A 60 -7.45 -9.82 -7.52
CA LYS A 60 -7.20 -9.96 -8.97
C LYS A 60 -7.32 -11.39 -9.48
N GLU A 61 -7.03 -12.40 -8.66
CA GLU A 61 -7.15 -13.81 -9.05
C GLU A 61 -8.61 -14.30 -9.10
N MET A 62 -9.56 -13.52 -8.56
CA MET A 62 -10.98 -13.83 -8.52
C MET A 62 -11.82 -13.15 -9.61
N GLU A 63 -11.22 -12.25 -10.42
CA GLU A 63 -11.82 -11.64 -11.63
C GLU A 63 -11.51 -12.45 -12.90
#